data_AF-A0AAV0UJQ0-F1
#
_entry.id   AF-A0AAV0UJQ0-F1
#
_cell.length_a   1.000
_cell.length_b   1.000
_cell.length_c   1.000
_cell.angle_alpha   90.00
_cell.angle_beta   90.00
_cell.angle_gamma   90.00
#
_symmetry.space_group_name_H-M   'P 1'
#
loop_
_entity.id
_entity.type
_entity.pdbx_description
1 polymer ?
#
loop_
_entity_poly.entity_id
_entity_poly.type
_entity_poly.pdbx_seq_one_letter_code
_entity_poly.pdbx_strand_id
1 'polypeptide(L)'
;MLLLLFLSLLPAITARDEDATVPFNSWNNTVDTLQYGLAFIVVLVAAHPLGLFFPKYFKLPLITGYLVIGIIAGPFVTNLLSEALVEMLSAYVSALALSFISFQAGQEIYIPELRPQLKQIFILLSTLRDSHGDSHERALARQ
;
A
#
# COMPACT_ATOMS: atom_id res chain seq x y z
N MET A 1 4.69 -25.49 -1.52
CA MET A 1 3.81 -25.95 -0.42
C MET A 1 2.77 -24.90 -0.04
N LEU A 2 3.15 -23.65 0.31
CA LEU A 2 2.18 -22.59 0.65
C LEU A 2 1.26 -22.17 -0.52
N LEU A 3 1.77 -22.12 -1.76
CA LEU A 3 0.99 -21.79 -2.96
C LEU A 3 -0.13 -22.82 -3.25
N LEU A 4 0.14 -24.11 -2.99
CA LEU A 4 -0.84 -25.19 -3.18
C LEU A 4 -1.90 -25.17 -2.08
N LEU A 5 -1.51 -24.78 -0.86
CA LEU A 5 -2.45 -24.59 0.25
C LEU A 5 -3.37 -23.39 0.01
N PHE A 6 -2.84 -22.30 -0.56
CA PHE A 6 -3.62 -21.14 -0.98
C PHE A 6 -4.62 -21.48 -2.08
N LEU A 7 -4.22 -22.25 -3.09
CA LEU A 7 -5.10 -22.68 -4.18
C LEU A 7 -6.19 -23.67 -3.70
N SER A 8 -5.88 -24.48 -2.69
CA SER A 8 -6.83 -25.39 -2.05
C SER A 8 -7.84 -24.69 -1.14
N LEU A 9 -7.54 -23.49 -0.64
CA LEU A 9 -8.41 -22.74 0.27
C LEU A 9 -9.33 -21.76 -0.47
N LEU A 10 -9.04 -21.49 -1.74
CA LEU A 10 -9.84 -20.64 -2.63
C LEU A 10 -11.35 -21.04 -2.64
N PRO A 11 -11.74 -22.32 -2.82
CA PRO A 11 -13.16 -22.68 -2.81
C PRO A 11 -13.82 -22.66 -1.43
N ALA A 12 -13.04 -22.66 -0.34
CA ALA A 12 -13.58 -22.64 1.02
C ALA A 12 -14.00 -21.22 1.48
N ILE A 13 -13.50 -20.18 0.81
CA ILE A 13 -13.75 -18.77 1.19
C ILE A 13 -14.83 -18.13 0.29
N THR A 14 -15.05 -18.65 -0.92
CA THR A 14 -16.06 -18.15 -1.89
C THR A 14 -17.52 -18.52 -1.55
N ALA A 15 -17.76 -19.23 -0.44
CA ALA A 15 -19.07 -19.83 -0.15
C ALA A 15 -19.86 -19.16 1.00
N ARG A 16 -19.70 -17.86 1.25
CA ARG A 16 -20.56 -17.16 2.23
C ARG A 16 -21.06 -15.81 1.71
N ASP A 17 -22.38 -15.70 1.77
CA ASP A 17 -23.24 -14.74 1.09
C ASP A 17 -22.88 -13.27 1.28
N GLU A 18 -23.26 -12.52 0.24
CA GLU A 18 -23.38 -11.08 0.22
C GLU A 18 -24.41 -10.63 1.27
N ASP A 19 -23.97 -10.30 2.48
CA ASP A 19 -24.72 -9.35 3.29
C ASP A 19 -23.78 -8.25 3.79
N ALA A 20 -24.18 -7.02 3.50
CA ALA A 20 -23.46 -5.81 3.83
C ALA A 20 -23.49 -5.59 5.35
N THR A 21 -22.69 -6.33 6.10
CA THR A 21 -22.73 -6.23 7.56
C THR A 21 -21.86 -5.06 8.03
N VAL A 22 -22.52 -3.97 8.41
CA VAL A 22 -21.98 -2.95 9.30
C VAL A 22 -21.40 -3.60 10.56
N PRO A 23 -20.12 -3.37 10.90
CA PRO A 23 -19.47 -4.04 12.01
C PRO A 23 -20.00 -3.50 13.35
N PHE A 24 -20.26 -4.43 14.28
CA PHE A 24 -20.57 -4.21 15.71
C PHE A 24 -21.99 -3.79 16.13
N ASN A 25 -22.99 -3.79 15.26
CA ASN A 25 -24.38 -3.51 15.69
C ASN A 25 -25.15 -4.74 16.21
N SER A 26 -24.75 -5.97 15.85
CA SER A 26 -25.44 -7.21 16.25
C SER A 26 -24.45 -8.28 16.72
N TRP A 27 -24.83 -9.05 17.75
CA TRP A 27 -24.02 -10.14 18.30
C TRP A 27 -23.73 -11.27 17.31
N ASN A 28 -24.55 -11.41 16.27
CA ASN A 28 -24.34 -12.40 15.20
C ASN A 28 -23.27 -11.93 14.20
N ASN A 29 -23.27 -10.63 13.86
CA ASN A 29 -22.36 -10.04 12.88
C ASN A 29 -20.92 -9.92 13.38
N THR A 30 -20.69 -10.06 14.70
CA THR A 30 -19.35 -10.14 15.29
C THR A 30 -18.59 -11.36 14.75
N VAL A 31 -19.28 -12.47 14.50
CA VAL A 31 -18.67 -13.70 13.95
C VAL A 31 -18.26 -13.50 12.50
N ASP A 32 -19.11 -12.84 11.71
CA ASP A 32 -18.81 -12.55 10.30
C ASP A 32 -17.65 -11.54 10.18
N THR A 33 -17.64 -10.52 11.05
CA THR A 33 -16.52 -9.55 11.13
C THR A 33 -15.20 -10.24 11.47
N LEU A 34 -15.23 -11.20 12.39
CA LEU A 34 -14.07 -12.01 12.73
C LEU A 34 -13.62 -12.90 11.57
N GLN A 35 -14.57 -13.46 10.81
CA GLN A 35 -14.29 -14.24 9.60
C GLN A 35 -13.62 -13.39 8.52
N TYR A 36 -14.08 -12.14 8.29
CA TYR A 36 -13.42 -11.21 7.37
C TYR A 36 -12.00 -10.85 7.83
N GLY A 37 -11.79 -10.66 9.14
CA GLY A 37 -10.45 -10.46 9.70
C GLY A 37 -9.52 -11.67 9.48
N LEU A 38 -10.05 -12.89 9.63
CA LEU A 38 -9.31 -14.12 9.32
C LEU A 38 -8.99 -14.25 7.83
N ALA A 39 -9.93 -13.91 6.95
CA ALA A 39 -9.70 -13.89 5.50
C ALA A 39 -8.58 -12.90 5.13
N PHE A 40 -8.55 -11.72 5.76
CA PHE A 40 -7.48 -10.74 5.58
C PHE A 40 -6.11 -11.28 6.03
N ILE A 41 -6.04 -11.97 7.18
CA ILE A 41 -4.81 -12.60 7.67
C ILE A 41 -4.33 -13.69 6.70
N VAL A 42 -5.24 -14.51 6.17
CA VAL A 42 -4.90 -15.54 5.17
C VAL A 42 -4.32 -14.91 3.91
N VAL A 43 -4.92 -13.83 3.41
CA VAL A 43 -4.40 -13.06 2.27
C VAL A 43 -3.02 -12.49 2.56
N LEU A 44 -2.81 -11.93 3.76
CA LEU A 44 -1.53 -11.36 4.18
C LEU A 44 -0.42 -12.43 4.23
N VAL A 45 -0.74 -13.61 4.78
CA VAL A 45 0.18 -14.77 4.81
C VAL A 45 0.47 -15.29 3.41
N ALA A 46 -0.55 -15.33 2.53
CA ALA A 46 -0.39 -15.73 1.15
C ALA A 46 0.46 -14.76 0.32
N ALA A 47 0.43 -13.46 0.67
CA ALA A 47 1.21 -12.44 0.00
C ALA A 47 2.73 -12.61 0.22
N HIS A 48 3.14 -13.11 1.37
CA HIS A 48 4.56 -13.25 1.74
C HIS A 48 5.40 -14.10 0.77
N PRO A 49 5.05 -15.37 0.47
CA PRO A 49 5.85 -16.17 -0.46
C PRO A 49 5.81 -15.59 -1.88
N LEU A 50 4.65 -15.16 -2.35
CA LEU A 50 4.44 -14.66 -3.71
C LEU A 50 5.22 -13.36 -3.97
N GLY A 51 5.34 -12.49 -2.97
CA GLY A 51 6.24 -11.32 -3.02
C GLY A 51 7.68 -11.70 -3.35
N LEU A 52 8.20 -12.82 -2.83
CA LEU A 52 9.57 -13.30 -3.07
C LEU A 52 9.74 -14.04 -4.40
N PHE A 53 8.65 -14.57 -4.98
CA PHE A 53 8.70 -15.23 -6.29
C PHE A 53 8.89 -14.21 -7.43
N PHE A 54 8.22 -13.06 -7.42
CA PHE A 54 8.28 -12.09 -8.52
C PHE A 54 9.70 -11.57 -8.87
N PRO A 55 10.54 -11.15 -7.90
CA PRO A 55 11.90 -10.71 -8.18
C PRO A 55 12.78 -11.81 -8.76
N LYS A 56 12.55 -13.06 -8.33
CA LYS A 56 13.37 -14.20 -8.75
C LYS A 56 13.11 -14.63 -10.18
N TYR A 57 11.87 -14.55 -10.64
CA TYR A 57 11.48 -15.01 -11.99
C TYR A 57 11.43 -13.86 -13.02
N PHE A 58 11.03 -12.66 -12.59
CA PHE A 58 10.77 -11.54 -13.50
C PHE A 58 11.70 -10.33 -13.29
N LYS A 59 12.63 -10.39 -12.32
CA LYS A 59 13.48 -9.25 -11.91
C LYS A 59 12.69 -7.99 -11.52
N LEU A 60 11.44 -8.16 -11.10
CA LEU A 60 10.57 -7.07 -10.69
C LEU A 60 10.76 -6.73 -9.20
N PRO A 61 10.57 -5.46 -8.79
CA PRO A 61 10.60 -5.07 -7.39
C PRO A 61 9.62 -5.89 -6.53
N LEU A 62 9.99 -6.21 -5.29
CA LEU A 62 9.14 -6.98 -4.33
C LEU A 62 7.72 -6.40 -4.19
N ILE A 63 7.60 -5.06 -4.23
CA ILE A 63 6.32 -4.35 -4.12
C ILE A 63 5.33 -4.75 -5.22
N THR A 64 5.81 -5.13 -6.40
CA THR A 64 4.95 -5.58 -7.51
C THR A 64 4.26 -6.89 -7.20
N GLY A 65 4.95 -7.83 -6.53
CA GLY A 65 4.36 -9.09 -6.09
C GLY A 65 3.22 -8.83 -5.11
N TYR A 66 3.47 -8.02 -4.08
CA TYR A 66 2.43 -7.65 -3.10
C TYR A 66 1.21 -6.99 -3.75
N LEU A 67 1.42 -6.12 -4.75
CA LEU A 67 0.35 -5.47 -5.50
C LEU A 67 -0.50 -6.50 -6.28
N VAL A 68 0.13 -7.48 -6.93
CA VAL A 68 -0.59 -8.52 -7.67
C VAL A 68 -1.48 -9.36 -6.75
N ILE A 69 -1.00 -9.76 -5.57
CA ILE A 69 -1.83 -10.47 -4.60
C ILE A 69 -2.98 -9.58 -4.11
N GLY A 70 -2.74 -8.29 -3.87
CA GLY A 70 -3.79 -7.34 -3.49
C GLY A 70 -4.89 -7.23 -4.55
N ILE A 71 -4.54 -7.21 -5.83
CA ILE A 71 -5.53 -7.19 -6.93
C ILE A 71 -6.32 -8.51 -6.97
N ILE A 72 -5.64 -9.65 -6.81
CA ILE A 72 -6.29 -10.98 -6.82
C ILE A 72 -7.22 -11.15 -5.61
N ALA A 73 -6.81 -10.70 -4.44
CA ALA A 73 -7.58 -10.80 -3.20
C ALA A 73 -8.66 -9.71 -3.07
N GLY A 74 -8.55 -8.64 -3.84
CA GLY A 74 -9.50 -7.53 -3.86
C GLY A 74 -10.86 -7.90 -4.47
N PRO A 75 -11.77 -6.91 -4.55
CA PRO A 75 -13.16 -7.13 -4.97
C PRO A 75 -13.27 -7.65 -6.41
N PHE A 76 -12.27 -7.36 -7.26
CA PHE A 76 -12.33 -7.60 -8.69
C PHE A 76 -12.08 -9.04 -9.15
N VAL A 77 -11.39 -9.87 -8.34
CA VAL A 77 -10.98 -11.22 -8.77
C VAL A 77 -11.57 -12.30 -7.87
N THR A 78 -11.36 -12.21 -6.56
CA THR A 78 -11.86 -13.23 -5.61
C THR A 78 -12.93 -12.70 -4.65
N ASN A 79 -13.18 -11.38 -4.65
CA ASN A 79 -14.09 -10.70 -3.71
C ASN A 79 -13.84 -11.05 -2.23
N LEU A 80 -12.60 -11.38 -1.87
CA LEU A 80 -12.22 -11.71 -0.50
C LEU A 80 -12.21 -10.47 0.39
N LEU A 81 -11.74 -9.35 -0.16
CA LEU A 81 -11.91 -8.02 0.42
C LEU A 81 -12.99 -7.29 -0.41
N SER A 82 -14.17 -7.10 0.16
CA SER A 82 -15.23 -6.31 -0.46
C SER A 82 -14.84 -4.84 -0.57
N GLU A 83 -15.47 -4.11 -1.49
CA GLU A 83 -15.19 -2.68 -1.72
C GLU A 83 -15.38 -1.85 -0.43
N ALA A 84 -16.44 -2.13 0.34
CA ALA A 84 -16.70 -1.47 1.62
C ALA A 84 -15.60 -1.76 2.68
N LEU A 85 -15.07 -2.99 2.72
CA LEU A 85 -13.96 -3.33 3.60
C LEU A 85 -12.68 -2.62 3.17
N VAL A 86 -12.40 -2.56 1.87
CA VAL A 86 -11.22 -1.82 1.34
C VAL A 86 -11.33 -0.35 1.68
N GLU A 87 -12.48 0.28 1.45
CA GLU A 87 -12.70 1.69 1.77
C GLU A 87 -12.45 1.97 3.25
N MET A 88 -13.01 1.14 4.14
CA MET A 88 -12.87 1.31 5.59
C MET A 88 -11.45 1.03 6.09
N LEU A 89 -10.76 -0.01 5.59
CA LEU A 89 -9.42 -0.39 6.07
C LEU A 89 -8.30 0.44 5.43
N SER A 90 -8.49 0.95 4.21
CA SER A 90 -7.43 1.61 3.44
C SER A 90 -6.77 2.76 4.19
N ALA A 91 -7.54 3.60 4.88
CA ALA A 91 -7.03 4.73 5.63
C ALA A 91 -6.10 4.30 6.78
N TYR A 92 -6.52 3.30 7.57
CA TYR A 92 -5.75 2.79 8.71
C TYR A 92 -4.50 2.03 8.27
N VAL A 93 -4.65 1.14 7.28
CA VAL A 93 -3.53 0.35 6.76
C VAL A 93 -2.50 1.24 6.08
N SER A 94 -2.93 2.24 5.31
CA SER A 94 -2.02 3.19 4.67
C SER A 94 -1.30 4.07 5.68
N ALA A 95 -2.00 4.55 6.72
CA ALA A 95 -1.37 5.33 7.79
C ALA A 95 -0.32 4.52 8.55
N LEU A 96 -0.63 3.26 8.90
CA LEU A 96 0.35 2.35 9.53
C LEU A 96 1.52 2.05 8.60
N ALA A 97 1.26 1.69 7.34
CA ALA A 97 2.30 1.38 6.37
C ALA A 97 3.25 2.57 6.16
N LEU A 98 2.70 3.78 5.98
CA LEU A 98 3.49 5.00 5.82
C LEU A 98 4.31 5.31 7.08
N SER A 99 3.74 5.09 8.27
CA SER A 99 4.46 5.24 9.55
C SER A 99 5.65 4.30 9.62
N PHE A 100 5.49 3.01 9.30
CA PHE A 100 6.58 2.04 9.29
C PHE A 100 7.64 2.35 8.23
N ILE A 101 7.25 2.72 7.01
CA ILE A 101 8.21 3.05 5.94
C ILE A 101 9.00 4.31 6.30
N SER A 102 8.33 5.34 6.84
CA SER A 102 9.00 6.56 7.32
C SER A 102 9.94 6.27 8.48
N PHE A 103 9.53 5.40 9.42
CA PHE A 103 10.36 4.99 10.54
C PHE A 103 11.60 4.20 10.09
N GLN A 104 11.46 3.29 9.12
CA GLN A 104 12.58 2.55 8.55
C GLN A 104 13.52 3.47 7.77
N ALA A 105 12.98 4.38 6.96
CA ALA A 105 13.78 5.39 6.28
C ALA A 105 14.53 6.26 7.30
N GLY A 106 13.87 6.66 8.39
CA GLY A 106 14.46 7.46 9.46
C GLY A 106 15.64 6.78 10.17
N GLN A 107 15.58 5.47 10.37
CA GLN A 107 16.67 4.70 10.98
C GLN A 107 17.90 4.57 10.07
N GLU A 108 17.72 4.61 8.75
CA GLU A 108 18.80 4.51 7.76
C GLU A 108 19.51 5.86 7.50
N ILE A 109 18.99 6.97 8.06
CA ILE A 109 19.56 8.31 7.81
C ILE A 109 20.92 8.46 8.52
N TYR A 110 21.98 8.58 7.72
CA TYR A 110 23.31 8.97 8.19
C TYR A 110 23.56 10.48 7.97
N ILE A 111 23.57 11.23 9.06
CA ILE A 111 23.61 12.71 9.06
C ILE A 111 24.81 13.32 8.33
N PRO A 112 26.04 12.77 8.43
CA PRO A 112 27.20 13.34 7.73
C PRO A 112 27.02 13.33 6.19
N GLU A 113 26.37 12.32 5.63
CA GLU A 113 26.16 12.12 4.18
C GLU A 113 24.94 12.89 3.69
N LEU A 114 23.96 13.09 4.59
CA LEU A 114 22.74 13.85 4.31
C LEU A 114 23.03 15.35 4.20
N ARG A 115 23.91 15.90 5.04
CA ARG A 115 24.17 17.36 5.13
C ARG A 115 24.57 17.99 3.78
N PRO A 116 25.52 17.44 3.00
CA PRO A 116 25.88 17.99 1.69
C PRO A 116 24.71 17.96 0.70
N GLN A 117 23.92 16.87 0.69
CA GLN A 117 22.79 16.69 -0.23
C GLN A 117 21.67 17.71 0.05
N LEU A 118 21.34 17.93 1.34
CA LEU A 118 20.35 18.93 1.74
C LEU A 118 20.75 20.35 1.31
N LYS A 119 22.04 20.70 1.44
CA LYS A 119 22.54 21.99 0.99
C LYS A 119 22.37 22.17 -0.53
N GLN A 120 22.66 21.13 -1.31
CA GLN A 120 22.48 21.15 -2.77
C GLN A 120 21.00 21.29 -3.16
N ILE A 121 20.12 20.51 -2.53
CA ILE A 121 18.67 20.59 -2.76
C ILE A 121 18.14 21.99 -2.42
N PHE A 122 18.59 22.57 -1.31
CA PHE A 122 18.18 23.92 -0.90
C PHE A 122 18.67 25.00 -1.88
N ILE A 123 19.92 24.91 -2.34
CA ILE A 123 20.45 25.84 -3.34
C ILE A 123 19.63 25.74 -4.63
N LEU A 124 19.39 24.54 -5.15
CA LEU A 124 18.57 24.35 -6.36
C LEU A 124 17.16 24.93 -6.19
N LEU A 125 16.49 24.63 -5.07
CA LEU A 125 15.18 25.19 -4.77
C LEU A 125 15.19 26.72 -4.69
N SER A 126 16.22 27.31 -4.07
CA SER A 126 16.35 28.77 -3.98
C SER A 126 16.55 29.41 -5.36
N THR A 127 17.37 28.78 -6.22
CA THR A 127 17.61 29.29 -7.57
C THR A 127 16.38 29.17 -8.47
N LEU A 128 15.60 28.09 -8.36
CA LEU A 128 14.37 27.92 -9.13
C LEU A 128 13.23 28.82 -8.64
N ARG A 129 13.15 29.04 -7.32
CA ARG A 129 12.21 29.99 -6.71
C ARG A 129 12.46 31.41 -7.21
N ASP A 130 13.71 31.82 -7.27
CA ASP A 130 14.13 33.16 -7.72
C ASP A 130 13.92 33.33 -9.24
N SER A 131 14.25 32.30 -10.02
CA SER A 131 14.06 32.30 -11.48
C SER A 131 12.60 32.47 -11.93
N HIS A 132 11.61 32.05 -11.13
CA HIS A 132 10.19 32.24 -11.47
C HIS A 132 9.69 33.67 -11.21
N GLY A 133 10.31 34.42 -10.30
CA GLY A 133 9.96 35.83 -10.06
C GLY A 133 10.42 36.74 -11.21
N ASP A 134 11.65 36.52 -11.66
CA ASP A 134 12.32 37.35 -12.69
C ASP A 134 11.76 37.12 -14.11
N SER A 135 11.15 35.95 -14.36
CA SER A 135 10.54 35.62 -15.66
C SER A 135 9.29 36.45 -15.97
N HIS A 136 8.51 36.80 -14.94
CA HIS A 136 7.31 37.63 -15.10
C HIS A 136 7.65 39.12 -15.25
N GLU A 137 8.65 39.63 -14.52
CA GLU A 137 9.10 41.03 -14.65
C GLU A 137 9.77 41.29 -16.02
N ARG A 138 10.56 40.34 -16.53
CA ARG A 138 11.20 40.45 -17.85
C ARG A 138 10.23 40.37 -19.02
N ALA A 139 9.07 39.73 -18.84
CA ALA A 139 8.01 39.69 -19.84
C ALA A 139 7.24 41.02 -19.91
N LEU A 140 7.03 41.68 -18.77
CA LEU A 140 6.37 42.99 -18.68
C LEU A 140 7.29 44.14 -19.13
N ALA A 141 8.59 44.07 -18.83
CA ALA A 141 9.57 45.10 -19.24
C ALA A 141 9.89 45.11 -20.74
N ARG A 142 9.43 44.09 -21.49
CA ARG A 142 9.60 43.98 -22.95
C ARG A 142 8.36 44.41 -23.74
N GLN A 143 7.29 44.82 -23.07
CA GLN A 143 6.05 45.32 -23.67
C GLN A 143 5.97 46.84 -23.50
#